data_AF-A0A816BTH7-F1
#
_entry.id   AF-A0A816BTH7-F1
#
_cell.length_a   1.000
_cell.length_b   1.000
_cell.length_c   1.000
_cell.angle_alpha   90.00
_cell.angle_beta   90.00
_cell.angle_gamma   90.00
#
_symmetry.space_group_name_H-M   'P 1'
#
loop_
_entity.id
_entity.type
_entity.pdbx_description
1 polymer ?
#
loop_
_entity_poly.entity_id
_entity_poly.type
_entity_poly.pdbx_seq_one_letter_code
_entity_poly.pdbx_strand_id
1 'polypeptide(L)'
;MESIVTNTRLFKYAKKETTPFRLFVQKVKHDWSFVFSGMLAFNILLALLPMAITLFGILGLVLDNHPDLRNNIKKKIIDSFPVETRHSIRQIINMAFQKLHRDAGFIFGFGLLFAILGSSRLFVAMDRCLTIIYRVEERKFLR
;
A
#
# COMPACT_ATOMS: atom_id res chain seq x y z
N MET A 1 46.98 22.75 38.95
CA MET A 1 46.99 21.92 37.71
C MET A 1 46.01 20.75 37.85
N GLU A 2 44.74 20.97 38.22
CA GLU A 2 43.77 19.87 38.45
C GLU A 2 42.44 20.01 37.69
N SER A 3 42.16 21.16 37.06
CA SER A 3 40.86 21.41 36.41
C SER A 3 40.77 20.96 34.94
N ILE A 4 41.89 20.61 34.30
CA ILE A 4 41.92 20.26 32.86
C ILE A 4 41.70 18.75 32.63
N VAL A 5 41.99 17.92 33.65
CA VAL A 5 41.98 16.44 33.53
C VAL A 5 40.58 15.84 33.70
N THR A 6 39.66 16.53 34.38
CA THR A 6 38.29 16.06 34.63
C THR A 6 37.38 16.21 33.41
N ASN A 7 37.58 17.24 32.59
CA ASN A 7 36.71 17.55 31.46
C ASN A 7 36.92 16.59 30.27
N THR A 8 38.16 16.15 30.05
CA THR A 8 38.50 15.21 28.97
C THR A 8 37.94 13.81 29.20
N ARG A 9 37.77 13.36 30.45
CA ARG A 9 37.16 12.06 30.76
C ARG A 9 35.65 12.06 30.49
N LEU A 10 34.93 13.09 30.90
CA LEU A 10 33.48 13.24 30.65
C LEU A 10 33.14 13.26 29.16
N PHE A 11 33.90 14.00 28.35
CA PHE A 11 33.75 13.98 26.89
C PHE A 11 34.13 12.63 26.27
N LYS A 12 35.10 11.90 26.84
CA LYS A 12 35.46 10.55 26.38
C LYS A 12 34.37 9.52 26.71
N TYR A 13 33.64 9.66 27.81
CA TYR A 13 32.48 8.80 28.11
C TYR A 13 31.23 9.17 27.29
N ALA A 14 31.03 10.45 26.96
CA ALA A 14 29.97 10.88 26.05
C ALA A 14 30.22 10.49 24.58
N LYS A 15 31.50 10.43 24.17
CA LYS A 15 31.93 10.14 22.79
C LYS A 15 32.27 8.66 22.55
N LYS A 16 32.41 7.85 23.61
CA LYS A 16 32.67 6.41 23.52
C LYS A 16 31.35 5.62 23.53
N GLU A 17 30.88 5.34 22.31
CA GLU A 17 30.24 4.07 21.95
C GLU A 17 28.75 3.86 22.24
N THR A 18 27.92 4.81 21.81
CA THR A 18 26.75 4.35 21.04
C THR A 18 26.97 4.75 19.60
N THR A 19 27.22 3.75 18.74
CA THR A 19 27.27 3.98 17.29
C THR A 19 26.00 4.72 16.87
N PRO A 20 26.07 5.66 15.91
CA PRO A 20 24.88 6.40 15.46
C PRO A 20 23.72 5.45 15.08
N PHE A 21 24.06 4.26 14.58
CA PHE A 21 23.13 3.17 14.33
C PHE A 21 22.43 2.65 15.59
N ARG A 22 23.15 2.46 16.70
CA ARG A 22 22.56 1.98 17.97
C ARG A 22 21.60 3.00 18.56
N LEU A 23 21.93 4.30 18.52
CA LEU A 23 21.02 5.37 18.96
C LEU A 23 19.76 5.41 18.08
N PHE A 24 19.92 5.25 16.76
CA PHE A 24 18.79 5.16 15.84
C PHE A 24 17.88 3.97 16.16
N VAL A 25 18.43 2.75 16.29
CA VAL A 25 17.64 1.55 16.60
C VAL A 25 16.95 1.69 17.96
N GLN A 26 17.64 2.26 18.96
CA GLN A 26 17.06 2.50 20.27
C GLN A 26 15.91 3.51 20.20
N LYS A 27 16.05 4.57 19.40
CA LYS A 27 14.99 5.55 19.13
C LYS A 27 13.79 4.90 18.42
N VAL A 28 14.02 4.15 17.34
CA VAL A 28 12.96 3.44 16.60
C VAL A 28 12.18 2.46 17.49
N LYS A 29 12.88 1.76 18.40
CA LYS A 29 12.23 0.89 19.38
C LYS A 29 11.43 1.70 20.41
N HIS A 30 11.96 2.81 20.90
CA HIS A 30 11.32 3.64 21.92
C HIS A 30 10.12 4.44 21.37
N ASP A 31 10.16 4.83 20.10
CA ASP A 31 9.09 5.56 19.41
C ASP A 31 8.00 4.63 18.86
N TRP A 32 8.03 3.33 19.21
CA TRP A 32 7.07 2.30 18.77
C TRP A 32 6.88 2.26 17.25
N SER A 33 7.91 2.67 16.49
CA SER A 33 7.77 2.88 15.04
C SER A 33 7.39 1.59 14.31
N PHE A 34 7.88 0.43 14.77
CA PHE A 34 7.51 -0.87 14.22
C PHE A 34 6.03 -1.23 14.46
N VAL A 35 5.47 -0.83 15.59
CA VAL A 35 4.05 -1.04 15.90
C VAL A 35 3.18 -0.20 14.97
N PHE A 36 3.51 1.08 14.80
CA PHE A 36 2.80 1.95 13.85
C PHE A 36 2.94 1.46 12.40
N SER A 37 4.14 1.02 12.01
CA SER A 37 4.38 0.45 10.69
C SER A 37 3.57 -0.83 10.47
N GLY A 38 3.50 -1.71 11.46
CA GLY A 38 2.68 -2.92 11.42
C GLY A 38 1.19 -2.62 11.31
N MET A 39 0.69 -1.65 12.08
CA MET A 39 -0.71 -1.20 12.01
C MET A 39 -1.04 -0.65 10.62
N LEU A 40 -0.18 0.18 10.05
CA LEU A 40 -0.36 0.72 8.70
C LEU A 40 -0.30 -0.38 7.64
N ALA A 41 0.72 -1.25 7.70
CA ALA A 41 0.88 -2.35 6.75
C ALA A 41 -0.37 -3.25 6.71
N PHE A 42 -0.93 -3.58 7.88
CA PHE A 42 -2.16 -4.36 7.98
C PHE A 42 -3.36 -3.64 7.34
N ASN A 43 -3.54 -2.35 7.62
CA ASN A 43 -4.63 -1.57 7.03
C ASN A 43 -4.46 -1.39 5.51
N ILE A 44 -3.23 -1.19 5.03
CA ILE A 44 -2.93 -1.13 3.59
C ILE A 44 -3.26 -2.46 2.93
N LEU A 45 -2.82 -3.57 3.52
CA LEU A 45 -3.08 -4.91 3.00
C LEU A 45 -4.59 -5.19 2.87
N LEU A 46 -5.37 -4.82 3.89
CA LEU A 46 -6.83 -4.95 3.85
C LEU A 46 -7.50 -4.01 2.83
N ALA A 47 -7.00 -2.78 2.68
CA ALA A 47 -7.54 -1.82 1.70
C ALA A 47 -7.16 -2.17 0.25
N LEU A 48 -6.06 -2.91 0.05
CA LEU A 48 -5.55 -3.28 -1.27
C LEU A 48 -6.55 -4.14 -2.06
N LEU A 49 -7.19 -5.10 -1.41
CA LEU A 49 -8.12 -6.02 -2.06
C LEU A 49 -9.33 -5.31 -2.68
N PRO A 50 -10.14 -4.54 -1.92
CA PRO A 50 -11.27 -3.82 -2.52
C PRO A 50 -10.82 -2.72 -3.49
N MET A 51 -9.66 -2.10 -3.26
CA MET A 51 -9.08 -1.14 -4.22
C MET A 51 -8.74 -1.80 -5.56
N ALA A 52 -8.12 -2.98 -5.54
CA ALA A 52 -7.81 -3.75 -6.75
C ALA A 52 -9.08 -4.19 -7.48
N ILE A 53 -10.10 -4.68 -6.75
CA ILE A 53 -11.40 -5.06 -7.34
C ILE A 53 -12.06 -3.86 -8.01
N THR A 54 -12.06 -2.70 -7.35
CA THR A 54 -12.60 -1.45 -7.92
C THR A 54 -11.85 -1.06 -9.19
N LEU A 55 -10.52 -1.16 -9.19
CA LEU A 55 -9.69 -0.87 -10.35
C LEU A 55 -10.01 -1.82 -11.52
N PHE A 56 -10.21 -3.11 -11.27
CA PHE A 56 -10.65 -4.06 -12.30
C PHE A 56 -12.06 -3.74 -12.81
N GLY A 57 -12.97 -3.30 -11.95
CA GLY A 57 -14.29 -2.81 -12.35
C GLY A 57 -14.18 -1.60 -13.29
N ILE A 58 -13.37 -0.60 -12.94
CA ILE A 58 -13.11 0.58 -13.78
C ILE A 58 -12.53 0.16 -15.13
N LEU A 59 -11.51 -0.71 -15.14
CA LEU A 59 -10.91 -1.22 -16.37
C LEU A 59 -11.96 -1.95 -17.22
N GLY A 60 -12.81 -2.77 -16.62
CA GLY A 60 -13.89 -3.46 -17.30
C GLY A 60 -14.85 -2.49 -18.01
N LEU A 61 -15.27 -1.44 -17.32
CA LEU A 61 -16.16 -0.40 -17.86
C LEU A 61 -15.48 0.42 -18.97
N VAL A 62 -14.21 0.79 -18.81
CA VAL A 62 -13.45 1.54 -19.82
C VAL A 62 -13.24 0.70 -21.09
N LEU A 63 -12.90 -0.58 -20.93
CA LEU A 63 -12.72 -1.50 -22.06
C LEU A 63 -14.02 -1.82 -22.78
N ASP A 64 -15.16 -1.71 -22.10
CA ASP A 64 -16.47 -1.88 -22.71
C ASP A 64 -16.79 -0.74 -23.68
N ASN A 65 -16.53 0.51 -23.24
CA ASN A 65 -16.72 1.71 -24.06
C ASN A 65 -15.76 1.80 -25.26
N HIS A 66 -14.67 1.03 -25.26
CA HIS A 66 -13.64 1.07 -26.30
C HIS A 66 -13.29 -0.33 -26.83
N PRO A 67 -14.12 -0.92 -27.71
CA PRO A 67 -13.92 -2.26 -28.23
C PRO A 67 -12.60 -2.43 -29.01
N ASP A 68 -12.11 -1.38 -29.67
CA ASP A 68 -10.82 -1.39 -30.37
C ASP A 68 -9.63 -1.56 -29.42
N LEU A 69 -9.65 -0.84 -28.29
CA LEU A 69 -8.64 -0.98 -27.24
C LEU A 69 -8.68 -2.39 -26.65
N ARG A 70 -9.87 -2.92 -26.38
CA ARG A 70 -10.06 -4.27 -25.86
C ARG A 70 -9.47 -5.34 -26.80
N ASN A 71 -9.74 -5.25 -28.09
CA ASN A 71 -9.23 -6.21 -29.08
C ASN A 71 -7.71 -6.10 -29.25
N ASN A 72 -7.17 -4.87 -29.25
CA ASN A 72 -5.72 -4.64 -29.30
C ASN A 72 -4.99 -5.22 -28.08
N ILE A 73 -5.55 -5.03 -26.88
CA ILE A 73 -4.99 -5.60 -25.65
C ILE A 73 -5.04 -7.13 -25.70
N LYS A 74 -6.19 -7.72 -26.05
CA LYS A 74 -6.31 -9.20 -26.19
C LYS A 74 -5.26 -9.75 -27.15
N LYS A 75 -5.10 -9.13 -28.32
CA LYS A 75 -4.14 -9.55 -29.32
C LYS A 75 -2.71 -9.47 -28.80
N LYS A 76 -2.31 -8.35 -28.18
CA LYS A 76 -0.97 -8.21 -27.56
C LYS A 76 -0.72 -9.24 -26.47
N ILE A 77 -1.70 -9.53 -25.61
CA ILE A 77 -1.54 -10.54 -24.57
C ILE A 77 -1.34 -11.91 -25.20
N ILE A 78 -2.16 -12.31 -26.18
CA ILE A 78 -2.05 -13.61 -26.86
C ILE A 78 -0.71 -13.74 -27.60
N ASP A 79 -0.26 -12.68 -28.26
CA ASP A 79 0.96 -12.68 -29.07
C ASP A 79 2.24 -12.79 -28.23
N SER A 80 2.20 -12.37 -26.96
CA SER A 80 3.29 -12.55 -25.98
C SER A 80 3.53 -14.01 -25.58
N PHE A 81 2.61 -14.92 -25.88
CA PHE A 81 2.77 -16.34 -25.58
C PHE A 81 3.33 -17.16 -26.77
N PRO A 82 4.08 -18.25 -26.48
CA PRO A 82 4.59 -19.17 -27.50
C PRO A 82 3.48 -19.73 -28.40
N VAL A 83 3.78 -19.93 -29.69
CA VAL A 83 2.78 -20.30 -30.71
C VAL A 83 2.00 -21.55 -30.35
N GLU A 84 2.66 -22.54 -29.75
CA GLU A 84 2.07 -23.83 -29.36
C GLU A 84 0.96 -23.71 -28.31
N THR A 85 1.00 -22.68 -27.46
CA THR A 85 0.02 -22.49 -26.38
C THR A 85 -1.05 -21.44 -26.70
N ARG A 86 -0.92 -20.73 -27.83
CA ARG A 86 -1.81 -19.62 -28.21
C ARG A 86 -3.28 -20.00 -28.30
N HIS A 87 -3.61 -21.23 -28.74
CA HIS A 87 -5.01 -21.64 -28.88
C HIS A 87 -5.69 -21.76 -27.51
N SER A 88 -5.05 -22.44 -26.56
CA SER A 88 -5.55 -22.62 -25.19
C SER A 88 -5.64 -21.28 -24.45
N ILE A 89 -4.60 -20.45 -24.56
CA ILE A 89 -4.55 -19.13 -23.92
C ILE A 89 -5.58 -18.18 -24.52
N ARG A 90 -5.81 -18.21 -25.83
CA ARG A 90 -6.86 -17.40 -26.48
C ARG A 90 -8.24 -17.70 -25.91
N GLN A 91 -8.57 -18.96 -25.66
CA GLN A 91 -9.85 -19.33 -25.03
C GLN A 91 -9.98 -18.78 -23.61
N ILE A 92 -8.92 -18.91 -22.80
CA ILE A 92 -8.88 -18.40 -21.42
C ILE A 92 -9.04 -16.88 -21.39
N ILE A 93 -8.28 -16.16 -22.24
CA ILE A 93 -8.34 -14.70 -22.34
C ILE A 93 -9.71 -14.24 -22.82
N ASN A 94 -10.28 -14.89 -23.84
CA ASN A 94 -11.62 -14.53 -24.31
C ASN A 94 -12.67 -14.72 -23.23
N MET A 95 -12.61 -15.83 -22.49
CA MET A 95 -13.52 -16.09 -21.37
C MET A 95 -13.34 -15.07 -20.24
N ALA A 96 -12.10 -14.72 -19.89
CA ALA A 96 -11.81 -13.71 -18.86
C ALA A 96 -12.37 -12.33 -19.24
N PHE A 97 -12.15 -11.87 -20.48
CA PHE A 97 -12.67 -10.59 -20.97
C PHE A 97 -14.19 -10.61 -21.21
N GLN A 98 -14.80 -11.78 -21.39
CA GLN A 98 -16.26 -11.92 -21.50
C GLN A 98 -16.91 -11.84 -20.12
N LYS A 99 -16.34 -12.53 -19.12
CA LYS A 99 -16.76 -12.41 -17.70
C LYS A 99 -16.57 -10.98 -17.20
N LEU A 100 -15.40 -10.39 -17.45
CA LEU A 100 -15.13 -9.01 -17.06
C LEU A 100 -16.16 -8.04 -17.63
N HIS A 101 -16.54 -8.19 -18.91
CA HIS A 101 -17.57 -7.34 -19.53
C HIS A 101 -18.96 -7.54 -18.89
N ARG A 102 -19.39 -8.79 -18.70
CA ARG A 102 -20.71 -9.10 -18.11
C ARG A 102 -20.83 -8.60 -16.67
N ASP A 103 -19.77 -8.77 -15.89
CA ASP A 103 -19.81 -8.55 -14.44
C ASP A 103 -19.18 -7.21 -14.02
N ALA A 104 -18.61 -6.41 -14.96
CA ALA A 104 -17.89 -5.17 -14.67
C ALA A 104 -18.69 -4.20 -13.78
N GLY A 105 -19.97 -4.00 -14.08
CA GLY A 105 -20.83 -3.10 -13.30
C GLY A 105 -21.02 -3.57 -11.86
N PHE A 106 -21.27 -4.87 -11.66
CA PHE A 106 -21.41 -5.47 -10.33
C PHE A 106 -20.09 -5.46 -9.56
N ILE A 107 -18.98 -5.85 -10.21
CA ILE A 107 -17.62 -5.83 -9.65
C ILE A 107 -17.26 -4.40 -9.22
N PHE A 108 -17.54 -3.41 -10.06
CA PHE A 108 -17.30 -2.00 -9.74
C PHE A 108 -18.17 -1.54 -8.57
N GLY A 109 -19.48 -1.84 -8.57
CA GLY A 109 -20.39 -1.42 -7.50
C GLY A 109 -19.99 -1.96 -6.13
N PHE A 110 -19.80 -3.28 -6.02
CA PHE A 110 -19.35 -3.89 -4.76
C PHE A 110 -17.92 -3.47 -4.41
N GLY A 111 -17.02 -3.46 -5.39
CA GLY A 111 -15.64 -3.02 -5.22
C GLY A 111 -15.58 -1.61 -4.62
N LEU A 112 -16.31 -0.67 -5.21
CA LEU A 112 -16.34 0.72 -4.78
C LEU A 112 -16.88 0.87 -3.35
N LEU A 113 -17.96 0.16 -3.02
CA LEU A 113 -18.52 0.16 -1.66
C LEU A 113 -17.47 -0.32 -0.65
N PHE A 114 -16.86 -1.48 -0.89
CA PHE A 114 -15.82 -2.00 0.00
C PHE A 114 -14.55 -1.15 -0.01
N ALA A 115 -14.22 -0.49 -1.12
CA ALA A 115 -13.05 0.37 -1.22
C ALA A 115 -13.25 1.63 -0.39
N ILE A 116 -14.43 2.25 -0.44
CA ILE A 116 -14.75 3.40 0.42
C ILE A 116 -14.61 3.00 1.89
N LEU A 117 -15.17 1.86 2.29
CA LEU A 117 -15.07 1.38 3.68
C LEU A 117 -13.63 1.03 4.07
N GLY A 118 -12.90 0.30 3.23
CA GLY A 118 -11.53 -0.11 3.48
C GLY A 118 -10.56 1.08 3.52
N SER A 119 -10.65 1.97 2.55
CA SER A 119 -9.83 3.18 2.47
C SER A 119 -10.13 4.17 3.59
N SER A 120 -11.39 4.27 4.05
CA SER A 120 -11.73 5.10 5.22
C SER A 120 -10.99 4.63 6.48
N ARG A 121 -10.92 3.30 6.70
CA ARG A 121 -10.18 2.72 7.84
C ARG A 121 -8.68 2.99 7.71
N LEU A 122 -8.12 2.86 6.51
CA LEU A 122 -6.72 3.19 6.25
C LEU A 122 -6.42 4.68 6.53
N PHE A 123 -7.29 5.58 6.07
CA PHE A 123 -7.12 7.01 6.30
C PHE A 123 -7.13 7.36 7.80
N VAL A 124 -8.07 6.79 8.56
CA VAL A 124 -8.13 6.96 10.03
C VAL A 124 -6.87 6.39 10.70
N ALA A 125 -6.36 5.25 10.25
CA ALA A 125 -5.11 4.69 10.77
C ALA A 125 -3.90 5.60 10.51
N MET A 126 -3.82 6.18 9.31
CA MET A 126 -2.77 7.15 8.96
C MET A 126 -2.86 8.43 9.80
N ASP A 127 -4.06 9.00 9.96
CA ASP A 127 -4.29 10.20 10.77
C ASP A 127 -3.88 9.97 12.23
N ARG A 128 -4.26 8.83 12.82
CA ARG A 128 -3.84 8.44 14.18
C ARG A 128 -2.33 8.32 14.30
N CYS A 129 -1.66 7.67 13.35
CA CYS A 129 -0.20 7.57 13.35
C CYS A 129 0.46 8.95 13.30
N LEU A 130 0.01 9.81 12.39
CA LEU A 130 0.55 11.17 12.25
C LEU A 130 0.31 12.01 13.50
N THR A 131 -0.89 11.91 14.09
CA THR A 131 -1.24 12.61 15.33
C THR A 131 -0.32 12.23 16.47
N ILE A 132 -0.03 10.93 16.64
CA ILE A 132 0.90 10.45 17.69
C ILE A 132 2.35 10.90 17.41
N ILE A 133 2.82 10.76 16.17
CA ILE A 133 4.20 11.10 15.78
C ILE A 133 4.46 12.60 15.96
N TYR A 134 3.54 13.44 15.50
CA TYR A 134 3.68 14.89 15.56
C TYR A 134 3.12 15.52 16.84
N ARG A 135 2.56 14.72 17.76
CA ARG A 135 1.91 15.17 19.01
C ARG A 135 0.89 16.29 18.77
N VAL A 136 0.12 16.16 17.70
CA VAL A 136 -0.96 17.09 17.36
C VAL A 136 -2.20 16.70 18.16
N GLU A 137 -3.09 17.66 18.43
CA GLU A 137 -4.38 17.37 19.06
C GLU A 137 -5.22 16.46 18.15
N GLU A 138 -5.86 15.44 18.73
CA GLU A 138 -6.73 14.52 17.98
C GLU A 138 -7.87 15.29 17.34
N ARG A 139 -7.98 15.18 16.01
CA ARG A 139 -9.14 15.71 15.29
C ARG A 139 -10.36 14.90 15.70
N LYS A 140 -11.39 15.58 16.22
CA LYS A 140 -12.72 14.98 16.48
C LYS A 140 -13.40 14.65 15.15
N PHE A 141 -12.94 13.60 14.48
CA PHE A 141 -13.69 13.02 13.36
C PHE A 141 -14.94 12.37 13.96
N LEU A 142 -16.08 13.05 13.77
CA LEU A 142 -17.47 12.64 14.08
C LEU A 142 -17.57 11.54 15.15
N ARG A 143 -17.78 11.99 16.40
CA ARG A 143 -18.05 11.13 17.55
C ARG A 143 -19.46 10.55 17.47
#